data_AF-A0A6L6LUN6-F1
#
_entry.id   AF-A0A6L6LUN6-F1
#
_cell.length_a   1.000
_cell.length_b   1.000
_cell.length_c   1.000
_cell.angle_alpha   90.00
_cell.angle_beta   90.00
_cell.angle_gamma   90.00
#
_symmetry.space_group_name_H-M   'P 1'
#
loop_
_entity.id
_entity.type
_entity.pdbx_description
1 polymer ?
#
loop_
_entity_poly.entity_id
_entity_poly.type
_entity_poly.pdbx_seq_one_letter_code
_entity_poly.pdbx_strand_id
1 'polypeptide(L)'
;MANERDFIWQQQGASSFVKIKMDWARFGKIHFSFVQHSGKPACKQVASIEAALKVDGGDGALYLAEAVKNNTMERRRAKALEDQKASGAKYPAPMFTSMGGTTAQRSKTGQCVFRQVSLVPGMKTDYALQVVEADGEQTATGGISMKKGAQVTRITVGLKREELLSMASAILMAWQAYMIASSAYGTLGAKPYADVQDADEPDVSANRQMPVKVVTTTASTAWVIYDSLGETFEVAVSHDAAILCVQESITVLRKTGQCYSRKDNAEYNAVKTAIQTDCDELPSITLYGKDNTTCEVIVVKRTIRKSPQETQFPSGQAS
;
A
#
# COMPACT_ATOMS: atom_id res chain seq x y z
N MET A 1 9.53 23.52 -1.23
CA MET A 1 9.66 22.95 -2.60
C MET A 1 9.71 21.42 -2.51
N ALA A 2 9.09 20.76 -3.50
CA ALA A 2 8.74 19.32 -3.60
C ALA A 2 7.52 18.88 -2.76
N ASN A 3 6.35 18.81 -3.41
CA ASN A 3 5.13 18.18 -2.88
C ASN A 3 5.45 16.75 -2.45
N GLU A 4 5.07 16.35 -1.24
CA GLU A 4 5.03 14.94 -0.85
C GLU A 4 4.27 14.14 -1.92
N ARG A 5 4.85 13.02 -2.35
CA ARG A 5 4.22 12.20 -3.39
C ARG A 5 3.04 11.46 -2.77
N ASP A 6 1.81 11.82 -3.13
CA ASP A 6 0.56 11.12 -2.78
C ASP A 6 0.45 9.68 -3.37
N PHE A 7 1.55 9.12 -3.86
CA PHE A 7 1.60 7.85 -4.56
C PHE A 7 2.88 7.09 -4.18
N ILE A 8 2.76 5.77 -4.04
CA ILE A 8 3.88 4.87 -3.73
C ILE A 8 4.68 4.49 -4.98
N TRP A 9 4.05 4.62 -6.15
CA TRP A 9 4.69 4.30 -7.42
C TRP A 9 3.96 4.99 -8.58
N GLN A 10 4.68 5.30 -9.66
CA GLN A 10 4.10 5.83 -10.89
C GLN A 10 4.85 5.34 -12.12
N GLN A 11 4.15 5.27 -13.26
CA GLN A 11 4.75 5.08 -14.57
C GLN A 11 4.13 6.03 -15.59
N GLN A 12 4.99 6.64 -16.40
CA GLN A 12 4.61 7.56 -17.47
C GLN A 12 4.88 6.91 -18.85
N GLY A 13 3.82 6.73 -19.63
CA GLY A 13 3.88 6.41 -21.05
C GLY A 13 3.81 7.65 -21.94
N ALA A 14 3.74 7.45 -23.26
CA ALA A 14 3.73 8.56 -24.23
C ALA A 14 2.46 9.43 -24.17
N SER A 15 1.30 8.81 -23.92
CA SER A 15 -0.02 9.46 -23.91
C SER A 15 -0.88 9.01 -22.71
N SER A 16 -0.27 8.39 -21.72
CA SER A 16 -0.96 7.93 -20.51
C SER A 16 0.03 7.75 -19.36
N PHE A 17 -0.48 7.76 -18.13
CA PHE A 17 0.28 7.37 -16.94
C PHE A 17 -0.61 6.63 -15.94
N VAL A 18 0.05 5.96 -15.00
CA VAL A 18 -0.58 5.36 -13.82
C VAL A 18 0.14 5.82 -12.56
N LYS A 19 -0.63 6.05 -11.50
CA LYS A 19 -0.14 6.27 -10.14
C LYS A 19 -0.80 5.26 -9.22
N ILE A 20 -0.02 4.66 -8.32
CA ILE A 20 -0.50 3.74 -7.29
C ILE A 20 -0.44 4.45 -5.95
N LYS A 21 -1.53 4.42 -5.20
CA LYS A 21 -1.71 5.17 -3.95
C LYS A 21 -2.22 4.26 -2.84
N MET A 22 -1.99 4.69 -1.59
CA MET A 22 -2.38 3.97 -0.37
C MET A 22 -3.57 4.63 0.34
N ASP A 23 -4.20 5.63 -0.28
CA ASP A 23 -5.35 6.37 0.28
C ASP A 23 -6.58 5.49 0.53
N TRP A 24 -6.65 4.30 -0.08
CA TRP A 24 -7.72 3.31 0.11
C TRP A 24 -7.33 2.10 0.96
N ALA A 25 -6.12 2.08 1.53
CA ALA A 25 -5.59 0.95 2.28
C ALA A 25 -6.47 0.57 3.50
N ARG A 26 -7.08 1.58 4.15
CA ARG A 26 -8.03 1.38 5.26
C ARG A 26 -9.30 0.61 4.91
N PHE A 27 -9.60 0.47 3.62
CA PHE A 27 -10.72 -0.30 3.10
C PHE A 27 -10.27 -1.66 2.52
N GLY A 28 -9.03 -2.08 2.79
CA GLY A 28 -8.47 -3.32 2.25
C GLY A 28 -8.24 -3.25 0.74
N LYS A 29 -7.98 -2.05 0.19
CA LYS A 29 -7.78 -1.85 -1.25
C LYS A 29 -6.55 -1.00 -1.56
N ILE A 30 -5.92 -1.26 -2.71
CA ILE A 30 -4.85 -0.45 -3.27
C ILE A 30 -5.41 0.34 -4.46
N HIS A 31 -5.16 1.64 -4.47
CA HIS A 31 -5.72 2.55 -5.45
C HIS A 31 -4.79 2.69 -6.66
N PHE A 32 -5.32 2.47 -7.85
CA PHE A 32 -4.67 2.68 -9.14
C PHE A 32 -5.38 3.80 -9.91
N SER A 33 -4.70 4.93 -10.08
CA SER A 33 -5.19 6.10 -10.82
C SER A 33 -4.56 6.13 -12.21
N PHE A 34 -5.36 5.89 -13.23
CA PHE A 34 -4.94 5.89 -14.63
C PHE A 34 -5.42 7.17 -15.31
N VAL A 35 -4.54 7.80 -16.07
CA VAL A 35 -4.88 9.01 -16.83
C VAL A 35 -4.36 8.87 -18.26
N GLN A 36 -5.20 9.20 -19.23
CA GLN A 36 -4.84 9.39 -20.62
C GLN A 36 -4.76 10.88 -20.91
N HIS A 37 -3.76 11.30 -21.69
CA HIS A 37 -3.57 12.70 -22.07
C HIS A 37 -3.18 12.84 -23.54
N SER A 38 -3.33 14.04 -24.08
CA SER A 38 -3.10 14.37 -25.50
C SER A 38 -1.63 14.33 -25.94
N GLY A 39 -0.70 13.92 -25.06
CA GLY A 39 0.74 14.03 -25.29
C GLY A 39 1.28 15.47 -25.28
N LYS A 40 2.57 15.62 -25.53
CA LYS A 40 3.26 16.92 -25.61
C LYS A 40 2.85 17.67 -26.89
N PRO A 41 2.85 19.03 -26.89
CA PRO A 41 3.30 19.91 -25.82
C PRO A 41 2.23 20.31 -24.79
N ALA A 42 0.93 20.20 -25.12
CA ALA A 42 -0.15 20.73 -24.29
C ALA A 42 -0.59 19.80 -23.13
N CYS A 43 -0.29 18.49 -23.20
CA CYS A 43 -0.58 17.47 -22.18
C CYS A 43 -1.96 17.59 -21.51
N LYS A 44 -3.04 17.72 -22.30
CA LYS A 44 -4.40 17.83 -21.78
C LYS A 44 -4.95 16.46 -21.41
N GLN A 45 -5.58 16.33 -20.25
CA GLN A 45 -6.26 15.10 -19.85
C GLN A 45 -7.41 14.79 -20.84
N VAL A 46 -7.44 13.55 -21.33
CA VAL A 46 -8.43 13.01 -22.26
C VAL A 46 -9.41 12.09 -21.53
N ALA A 47 -8.89 11.25 -20.64
CA ALA A 47 -9.69 10.34 -19.81
C ALA A 47 -8.96 10.06 -18.50
N SER A 48 -9.70 9.69 -17.47
CA SER A 48 -9.15 9.21 -16.20
C SER A 48 -10.03 8.10 -15.65
N ILE A 49 -9.41 7.04 -15.13
CA ILE A 49 -10.10 5.94 -14.47
C ILE A 49 -9.38 5.67 -13.15
N GLU A 50 -10.13 5.81 -12.05
CA GLU A 50 -9.68 5.41 -10.72
C GLU A 50 -10.19 3.99 -10.44
N ALA A 51 -9.28 3.05 -10.21
CA ALA A 51 -9.59 1.64 -9.98
C ALA A 51 -9.01 1.15 -8.66
N ALA A 52 -9.69 0.19 -8.04
CA ALA A 52 -9.24 -0.43 -6.80
C ALA A 52 -8.87 -1.89 -7.06
N LEU A 53 -7.72 -2.32 -6.56
CA LEU A 53 -7.43 -3.74 -6.36
C LEU A 53 -7.69 -4.07 -4.90
N LYS A 54 -8.35 -5.19 -4.63
CA LYS A 54 -8.35 -5.76 -3.27
C LYS A 54 -6.91 -6.06 -2.86
N VAL A 55 -6.58 -5.96 -1.59
CA VAL A 55 -5.25 -6.31 -1.09
C VAL A 55 -5.00 -7.82 -1.28
N ASP A 56 -5.92 -8.63 -0.76
CA ASP A 56 -5.84 -10.09 -0.74
C ASP A 56 -6.61 -10.75 -1.90
N GLY A 57 -6.44 -12.07 -2.03
CA GLY A 57 -7.12 -12.89 -3.03
C GLY A 57 -6.29 -13.14 -4.30
N GLY A 58 -6.70 -14.14 -5.10
CA GLY A 58 -6.01 -14.54 -6.34
C GLY A 58 -6.07 -13.49 -7.47
N ASP A 59 -6.87 -12.45 -7.29
CA ASP A 59 -7.02 -11.27 -8.15
C ASP A 59 -6.66 -9.97 -7.40
N GLY A 60 -5.98 -10.08 -6.26
CA GLY A 60 -5.57 -8.96 -5.41
C GLY A 60 -4.18 -8.39 -5.74
N ALA A 61 -3.87 -7.25 -5.12
CA ALA A 61 -2.63 -6.50 -5.31
C ALA A 61 -1.40 -7.24 -4.76
N LEU A 62 -1.52 -7.90 -3.60
CA LEU A 62 -0.41 -8.69 -3.03
C LEU A 62 -0.10 -9.90 -3.90
N TYR A 63 -1.13 -10.62 -4.36
CA TYR A 63 -0.95 -11.73 -5.30
C TYR A 63 -0.25 -11.27 -6.59
N LEU A 64 -0.69 -10.16 -7.19
CA LEU A 64 -0.06 -9.60 -8.37
C LEU A 64 1.43 -9.31 -8.11
N ALA A 65 1.75 -8.64 -7.00
CA ALA A 65 3.12 -8.27 -6.66
C ALA A 65 4.01 -9.50 -6.43
N GLU A 66 3.55 -10.49 -5.67
CA GLU A 66 4.29 -11.73 -5.43
C GLU A 66 4.47 -12.54 -6.71
N ALA A 67 3.42 -12.66 -7.54
CA ALA A 67 3.47 -13.37 -8.81
C ALA A 67 4.42 -12.72 -9.83
N VAL A 68 4.63 -11.41 -9.74
CA VAL A 68 5.69 -10.71 -10.47
C VAL A 68 7.06 -11.11 -9.92
N LYS A 69 7.27 -10.99 -8.59
CA LYS A 69 8.58 -11.26 -7.96
C LYS A 69 9.04 -12.70 -8.10
N ASN A 70 8.14 -13.67 -8.12
CA ASN A 70 8.46 -15.10 -8.24
C ASN A 70 8.46 -15.62 -9.69
N ASN A 71 8.49 -14.73 -10.69
CA ASN A 71 8.46 -15.03 -12.13
C ASN A 71 7.19 -15.76 -12.64
N THR A 72 6.13 -15.83 -11.86
CA THR A 72 4.85 -16.39 -12.35
C THR A 72 4.27 -15.58 -13.49
N MET A 73 4.36 -14.24 -13.44
CA MET A 73 3.88 -13.39 -14.54
C MET A 73 4.71 -13.55 -15.82
N GLU A 74 6.01 -13.80 -15.72
CA GLU A 74 6.84 -14.09 -16.92
C GLU A 74 6.44 -15.43 -17.56
N ARG A 75 6.19 -16.47 -16.75
CA ARG A 75 5.69 -17.76 -17.27
C ARG A 75 4.32 -17.59 -17.94
N ARG A 76 3.41 -16.84 -17.33
CA ARG A 76 2.10 -16.53 -17.91
C ARG A 76 2.22 -15.71 -19.19
N ARG A 77 3.19 -14.79 -19.27
CA ARG A 77 3.50 -14.03 -20.47
C ARG A 77 3.89 -14.93 -21.62
N ALA A 78 4.87 -15.82 -21.40
CA ALA A 78 5.34 -16.75 -22.42
C ALA A 78 4.19 -17.60 -22.96
N LYS A 79 3.38 -18.17 -22.05
CA LYS A 79 2.21 -18.95 -22.42
C LYS A 79 1.16 -18.13 -23.19
N ALA A 80 0.84 -16.92 -22.74
CA ALA A 80 -0.15 -16.07 -23.43
C ALA A 80 0.29 -15.70 -24.85
N LEU A 81 1.59 -15.52 -25.09
CA LEU A 81 2.14 -15.26 -26.42
C LEU A 81 2.15 -16.51 -27.30
N GLU A 82 2.41 -17.68 -26.74
CA GLU A 82 2.31 -18.97 -27.44
C GLU A 82 0.86 -19.26 -27.86
N ASP A 83 -0.07 -19.16 -26.92
CA ASP A 83 -1.50 -19.36 -27.15
C ASP A 83 -2.05 -18.35 -28.18
N GLN A 84 -1.55 -17.11 -28.18
CA GLN A 84 -1.89 -16.10 -29.19
C GLN A 84 -1.47 -16.55 -30.60
N LYS A 85 -0.23 -17.02 -30.75
CA LYS A 85 0.28 -17.49 -32.04
C LYS A 85 -0.49 -18.71 -32.54
N ALA A 86 -0.81 -19.64 -31.65
CA ALA A 86 -1.55 -20.85 -31.97
C ALA A 86 -3.01 -20.56 -32.37
N SER A 87 -3.68 -19.63 -31.69
CA SER A 87 -5.08 -19.27 -31.98
C SER A 87 -5.25 -18.26 -33.12
N GLY A 88 -4.17 -17.59 -33.54
CA GLY A 88 -4.24 -16.47 -34.49
C GLY A 88 -4.90 -15.21 -33.90
N ALA A 89 -5.05 -15.13 -32.57
CA ALA A 89 -5.67 -13.99 -31.92
C ALA A 89 -4.86 -12.70 -32.15
N LYS A 90 -5.57 -11.60 -32.44
CA LYS A 90 -4.92 -10.30 -32.68
C LYS A 90 -4.13 -9.78 -31.47
N TYR A 91 -4.59 -10.10 -30.26
CA TYR A 91 -3.96 -9.68 -29.01
C TYR A 91 -3.82 -10.87 -28.05
N PRO A 92 -2.73 -10.94 -27.26
CA PRO A 92 -2.56 -11.99 -26.27
C PRO A 92 -3.54 -11.83 -25.11
N ALA A 93 -3.88 -12.94 -24.47
CA ALA A 93 -4.75 -12.94 -23.30
C ALA A 93 -4.06 -12.25 -22.09
N PRO A 94 -4.84 -11.63 -21.17
CA PRO A 94 -4.30 -11.11 -19.92
C PRO A 94 -3.64 -12.17 -19.05
N MET A 95 -2.57 -11.80 -18.37
CA MET A 95 -1.84 -12.66 -17.40
C MET A 95 -2.43 -12.53 -15.99
N PHE A 96 -3.09 -11.40 -15.73
CA PHE A 96 -3.77 -11.07 -14.50
C PHE A 96 -4.96 -10.18 -14.83
N THR A 97 -6.07 -10.39 -14.13
CA THR A 97 -7.28 -9.58 -14.21
C THR A 97 -7.84 -9.41 -12.81
N SER A 98 -8.14 -8.17 -12.43
CA SER A 98 -8.91 -7.84 -11.23
C SER A 98 -10.16 -7.09 -11.68
N MET A 99 -11.32 -7.66 -11.37
CA MET A 99 -12.62 -7.10 -11.74
C MET A 99 -13.23 -6.41 -10.53
N GLY A 100 -13.87 -5.28 -10.78
CA GLY A 100 -14.59 -4.52 -9.77
C GLY A 100 -15.56 -3.56 -10.43
N GLY A 101 -15.95 -2.56 -9.65
CA GLY A 101 -16.89 -1.57 -10.13
C GLY A 101 -17.59 -0.86 -8.99
N THR A 102 -18.48 0.04 -9.36
CA THR A 102 -19.33 0.79 -8.45
C THR A 102 -20.77 0.39 -8.71
N THR A 103 -21.52 0.02 -7.68
CA THR A 103 -22.94 -0.30 -7.81
C THR A 103 -23.74 0.96 -8.12
N ALA A 104 -24.93 0.81 -8.71
CA ALA A 104 -25.86 1.92 -8.97
C ALA A 104 -26.10 2.80 -7.74
N GLN A 105 -26.28 2.19 -6.57
CA GLN A 105 -26.50 2.90 -5.30
C GLN A 105 -25.33 3.80 -4.89
N ARG A 106 -24.10 3.43 -5.27
CA ARG A 106 -22.86 4.16 -4.92
C ARG A 106 -22.39 5.10 -6.03
N SER A 107 -22.96 4.99 -7.22
CA SER A 107 -22.59 5.80 -8.37
C SER A 107 -23.30 7.15 -8.32
N LYS A 108 -22.57 8.22 -8.63
CA LYS A 108 -23.15 9.58 -8.74
C LYS A 108 -24.23 9.68 -9.83
N THR A 109 -24.17 8.81 -10.83
CA THR A 109 -25.12 8.77 -11.94
C THR A 109 -26.29 7.83 -11.68
N GLY A 110 -26.30 7.10 -10.55
CA GLY A 110 -27.28 6.05 -10.28
C GLY A 110 -27.11 4.80 -11.16
N GLN A 111 -26.02 4.69 -11.91
CA GLN A 111 -25.75 3.56 -12.82
C GLN A 111 -24.57 2.73 -12.34
N CYS A 112 -24.63 1.42 -12.52
CA CYS A 112 -23.50 0.54 -12.25
C CYS A 112 -22.34 0.87 -13.20
N VAL A 113 -21.13 0.98 -12.66
CA VAL A 113 -19.91 1.19 -13.44
C VAL A 113 -19.04 -0.05 -13.27
N PHE A 114 -18.67 -0.68 -14.38
CA PHE A 114 -17.74 -1.80 -14.39
C PHE A 114 -16.31 -1.29 -14.53
N ARG A 115 -15.37 -1.87 -13.77
CA ARG A 115 -13.94 -1.63 -13.94
C ARG A 115 -13.16 -2.95 -13.96
N GLN A 116 -12.16 -3.01 -14.83
CA GLN A 116 -11.21 -4.11 -14.84
C GLN A 116 -9.80 -3.58 -14.97
N VAL A 117 -8.93 -3.95 -14.02
CA VAL A 117 -7.49 -3.78 -14.15
C VAL A 117 -6.89 -5.08 -14.66
N SER A 118 -5.94 -4.99 -15.57
CA SER A 118 -5.30 -6.15 -16.18
C SER A 118 -3.83 -5.92 -16.42
N LEU A 119 -3.03 -6.96 -16.25
CA LEU A 119 -1.67 -7.02 -16.74
C LEU A 119 -1.65 -7.90 -17.99
N VAL A 120 -1.20 -7.34 -19.11
CA VAL A 120 -1.17 -8.02 -20.41
C VAL A 120 0.26 -8.01 -20.97
N PRO A 121 0.63 -8.97 -21.84
CA PRO A 121 1.86 -8.84 -22.60
C PRO A 121 1.85 -7.55 -23.44
N GLY A 122 2.93 -6.78 -23.40
CA GLY A 122 3.02 -5.53 -24.15
C GLY A 122 3.28 -5.78 -25.64
N MET A 123 2.77 -4.88 -26.50
CA MET A 123 3.04 -4.94 -27.95
C MET A 123 4.35 -4.23 -28.34
N LYS A 124 4.68 -3.13 -27.66
CA LYS A 124 5.88 -2.30 -27.89
C LYS A 124 6.80 -2.25 -26.66
N THR A 125 6.36 -2.84 -25.57
CA THR A 125 7.00 -2.94 -24.25
C THR A 125 6.90 -4.40 -23.80
N ASP A 126 7.61 -4.78 -22.75
CA ASP A 126 7.54 -6.17 -22.25
C ASP A 126 6.13 -6.50 -21.74
N TYR A 127 5.55 -5.55 -21.01
CA TYR A 127 4.27 -5.65 -20.31
C TYR A 127 3.42 -4.41 -20.57
N ALA A 128 2.13 -4.48 -20.29
CA ALA A 128 1.27 -3.31 -20.18
C ALA A 128 0.26 -3.48 -19.05
N LEU A 129 0.12 -2.44 -18.23
CA LEU A 129 -1.02 -2.29 -17.33
C LEU A 129 -2.17 -1.66 -18.09
N GLN A 130 -3.34 -2.26 -17.97
CA GLN A 130 -4.53 -1.82 -18.64
C GLN A 130 -5.64 -1.63 -17.63
N VAL A 131 -6.42 -0.57 -17.81
CA VAL A 131 -7.70 -0.42 -17.14
C VAL A 131 -8.79 -0.23 -18.16
N VAL A 132 -9.93 -0.88 -17.91
CA VAL A 132 -11.17 -0.75 -18.66
C VAL A 132 -12.23 -0.21 -17.72
N GLU A 133 -12.99 0.78 -18.19
CA GLU A 133 -14.23 1.26 -17.58
C GLU A 133 -15.36 1.20 -18.62
N ALA A 134 -16.53 0.75 -18.20
CA ALA A 134 -17.72 0.66 -19.04
C ALA A 134 -18.99 0.64 -18.17
N ASP A 135 -20.14 0.80 -18.82
CA ASP A 135 -21.43 0.56 -18.16
C ASP A 135 -21.48 -0.88 -17.62
N GLY A 136 -21.86 -1.02 -16.36
CA GLY A 136 -21.95 -2.29 -15.66
C GLY A 136 -23.39 -2.75 -15.42
N GLU A 137 -23.51 -3.98 -14.97
CA GLU A 137 -24.74 -4.57 -14.43
C GLU A 137 -24.41 -5.40 -13.20
N GLN A 138 -25.31 -5.44 -12.21
CA GLN A 138 -25.11 -6.29 -11.04
C GLN A 138 -25.36 -7.75 -11.42
N THR A 139 -24.45 -8.62 -11.01
CA THR A 139 -24.62 -10.06 -11.17
C THR A 139 -25.54 -10.60 -10.08
N ALA A 140 -26.13 -11.77 -10.31
CA ALA A 140 -26.98 -12.45 -9.33
C ALA A 140 -26.27 -12.75 -7.99
N THR A 141 -24.94 -12.79 -7.99
CA THR A 141 -24.09 -13.01 -6.81
C THR A 141 -23.64 -11.71 -6.13
N GLY A 142 -24.14 -10.56 -6.55
CA GLY A 142 -23.79 -9.24 -6.00
C GLY A 142 -22.50 -8.63 -6.57
N GLY A 143 -21.87 -9.27 -7.56
CA GLY A 143 -20.74 -8.70 -8.31
C GLY A 143 -21.18 -7.70 -9.37
N ILE A 144 -20.22 -7.14 -10.12
CA ILE A 144 -20.50 -6.26 -11.26
C ILE A 144 -19.85 -6.84 -12.51
N SER A 145 -20.64 -7.04 -13.56
CA SER A 145 -20.17 -7.41 -14.89
C SER A 145 -20.33 -6.25 -15.86
N MET A 146 -19.56 -6.27 -16.95
CA MET A 146 -19.74 -5.33 -18.05
C MET A 146 -21.04 -5.63 -18.80
N LYS A 147 -21.84 -4.59 -19.04
CA LYS A 147 -23.08 -4.72 -19.82
C LYS A 147 -22.76 -5.05 -21.28
N LYS A 148 -23.55 -5.96 -21.87
CA LYS A 148 -23.37 -6.35 -23.29
C LYS A 148 -23.51 -5.14 -24.21
N GLY A 149 -22.49 -4.90 -25.03
CA GLY A 149 -22.47 -3.79 -25.99
C GLY A 149 -22.12 -2.43 -25.40
N ALA A 150 -21.70 -2.35 -24.12
CA ALA A 150 -21.27 -1.11 -23.50
C ALA A 150 -20.07 -0.49 -24.24
N GLN A 151 -20.07 0.84 -24.33
CA GLN A 151 -18.90 1.59 -24.79
C GLN A 151 -17.79 1.45 -23.75
N VAL A 152 -16.58 1.14 -24.22
CA VAL A 152 -15.43 0.85 -23.36
C VAL A 152 -14.44 2.00 -23.44
N THR A 153 -14.16 2.62 -22.29
CA THR A 153 -12.99 3.47 -22.12
C THR A 153 -11.83 2.60 -21.65
N ARG A 154 -10.70 2.69 -22.33
CA ARG A 154 -9.51 1.87 -22.04
C ARG A 154 -8.25 2.72 -22.00
N ILE A 155 -7.53 2.64 -20.88
CA ILE A 155 -6.23 3.29 -20.71
C ILE A 155 -5.17 2.20 -20.57
N THR A 156 -4.08 2.32 -21.32
CA THR A 156 -2.97 1.35 -21.33
C THR A 156 -1.68 2.08 -21.03
N VAL A 157 -0.88 1.57 -20.09
CA VAL A 157 0.45 2.07 -19.73
C VAL A 157 1.46 0.96 -19.95
N GLY A 158 2.40 1.19 -20.88
CA GLY A 158 3.46 0.24 -21.20
C GLY A 158 4.51 0.18 -20.09
N LEU A 159 5.03 -1.03 -19.84
CA LEU A 159 6.01 -1.33 -18.82
C LEU A 159 7.12 -2.21 -19.36
N LYS A 160 8.36 -1.89 -18.99
CA LYS A 160 9.49 -2.82 -19.04
C LYS A 160 9.46 -3.75 -17.82
N ARG A 161 10.20 -4.86 -17.90
CA ARG A 161 10.33 -5.81 -16.78
C ARG A 161 10.79 -5.14 -15.47
N GLU A 162 11.76 -4.24 -15.55
CA GLU A 162 12.29 -3.53 -14.38
C GLU A 162 11.23 -2.63 -13.70
N GLU A 163 10.42 -1.95 -14.50
CA GLU A 163 9.33 -1.09 -14.02
C GLU A 163 8.25 -1.93 -13.33
N LEU A 164 7.94 -3.11 -13.89
CA LEU A 164 7.00 -4.06 -13.28
C LEU A 164 7.52 -4.61 -11.94
N LEU A 165 8.81 -4.95 -11.84
CA LEU A 165 9.44 -5.38 -10.60
C LEU A 165 9.48 -4.27 -9.53
N SER A 166 9.74 -3.03 -9.97
CA SER A 166 9.69 -1.83 -9.12
C SER A 166 8.29 -1.60 -8.56
N MET A 167 7.26 -1.72 -9.41
CA MET A 167 5.86 -1.62 -9.00
C MET A 167 5.50 -2.68 -7.95
N ALA A 168 5.83 -3.95 -8.21
CA ALA A 168 5.55 -5.04 -7.29
C ALA A 168 6.24 -4.82 -5.92
N SER A 169 7.49 -4.36 -5.93
CA SER A 169 8.22 -4.05 -4.69
C SER A 169 7.58 -2.89 -3.94
N ALA A 170 7.15 -1.83 -4.63
CA ALA A 170 6.49 -0.69 -4.02
C ALA A 170 5.16 -1.09 -3.34
N ILE A 171 4.35 -1.93 -3.98
CA ILE A 171 3.08 -2.43 -3.40
C ILE A 171 3.36 -3.21 -2.10
N LEU A 172 4.32 -4.15 -2.13
CA LEU A 172 4.66 -4.96 -0.97
C LEU A 172 5.20 -4.12 0.19
N MET A 173 6.16 -3.24 -0.08
CA MET A 173 6.75 -2.37 0.95
C MET A 173 5.72 -1.41 1.53
N ALA A 174 4.87 -0.83 0.69
CA ALA A 174 3.85 0.11 1.15
C ALA A 174 2.78 -0.57 2.00
N TRP A 175 2.33 -1.77 1.61
CA TRP A 175 1.37 -2.52 2.41
C TRP A 175 1.96 -2.98 3.75
N GLN A 176 3.20 -3.47 3.76
CA GLN A 176 3.91 -3.79 5.00
C GLN A 176 4.05 -2.57 5.91
N ALA A 177 4.48 -1.43 5.37
CA ALA A 177 4.57 -0.18 6.11
C ALA A 177 3.20 0.27 6.66
N TYR A 178 2.13 0.11 5.87
CA TYR A 178 0.77 0.41 6.31
C TYR A 178 0.33 -0.50 7.45
N MET A 179 0.62 -1.80 7.38
CA MET A 179 0.27 -2.75 8.45
C MET A 179 1.02 -2.44 9.74
N ILE A 180 2.33 -2.18 9.67
CA ILE A 180 3.16 -1.81 10.82
C ILE A 180 2.68 -0.49 11.42
N ALA A 181 2.42 0.53 10.59
CA ALA A 181 1.87 1.79 11.08
C ALA A 181 0.47 1.61 11.68
N SER A 182 -0.35 0.72 11.12
CA SER A 182 -1.71 0.51 11.63
C SER A 182 -1.75 -0.27 12.94
N SER A 183 -0.82 -1.21 13.13
CA SER A 183 -0.65 -1.94 14.40
C SER A 183 -0.01 -1.06 15.48
N ALA A 184 1.05 -0.32 15.16
CA ALA A 184 1.80 0.50 16.11
C ALA A 184 1.03 1.74 16.62
N TYR A 185 0.07 2.26 15.85
CA TYR A 185 -0.70 3.45 16.19
C TYR A 185 -2.17 3.16 16.57
N GLY A 186 -2.54 1.89 16.74
CA GLY A 186 -3.88 1.48 17.16
C GLY A 186 -5.00 1.83 16.17
N THR A 187 -4.68 2.10 14.89
CA THR A 187 -5.68 2.43 13.86
C THR A 187 -6.33 1.20 13.23
N LEU A 188 -6.10 0.00 13.78
CA LEU A 188 -6.92 -1.18 13.49
C LEU A 188 -8.27 -1.07 14.23
N GLY A 189 -9.11 -0.15 13.74
CA GLY A 189 -10.56 -0.37 13.66
C GLY A 189 -10.92 -1.34 12.53
N ALA A 190 -9.96 -2.11 12.01
CA ALA A 190 -10.24 -3.19 11.08
C ALA A 190 -10.91 -4.32 11.87
N LYS A 191 -12.24 -4.37 11.78
CA LYS A 191 -12.98 -5.56 12.15
C LYS A 191 -12.35 -6.76 11.41
N PRO A 192 -12.17 -7.91 12.07
CA PRO A 192 -11.93 -9.16 11.37
C PRO A 192 -12.98 -9.30 10.26
N TYR A 193 -12.59 -9.81 9.09
CA TYR A 193 -13.52 -10.09 8.00
C TYR A 193 -14.45 -11.25 8.43
N ALA A 194 -15.46 -10.91 9.22
CA ALA A 194 -16.61 -11.72 9.53
C ALA A 194 -17.79 -11.00 8.92
N ASP A 195 -18.25 -11.47 7.75
CA ASP A 195 -19.48 -11.06 7.05
C ASP A 195 -20.00 -9.66 7.43
N VAL A 196 -19.24 -8.63 7.05
CA VAL A 196 -19.73 -7.24 7.11
C VAL A 196 -20.02 -6.83 5.68
N GLN A 197 -21.29 -6.57 5.40
CA GLN A 197 -21.74 -5.85 4.21
C GLN A 197 -20.78 -4.70 3.89
N ASP A 198 -20.29 -4.67 2.65
CA ASP A 198 -19.28 -3.75 2.13
C ASP A 198 -19.36 -2.35 2.75
N ALA A 199 -18.49 -2.05 3.71
CA ALA A 199 -18.45 -0.76 4.37
C ALA A 199 -17.77 0.30 3.46
N ASP A 200 -18.52 1.38 3.25
CA ASP A 200 -18.21 2.75 2.80
C ASP A 200 -16.85 3.06 2.16
N GLU A 201 -16.85 3.34 0.86
CA GLU A 201 -15.83 4.18 0.21
C GLU A 201 -16.23 5.66 0.37
N PRO A 202 -15.29 6.60 0.63
CA PRO A 202 -15.63 8.01 0.69
C PRO A 202 -15.80 8.58 -0.71
N ASP A 203 -16.89 9.33 -0.88
CA ASP A 203 -17.24 10.10 -2.07
C ASP A 203 -16.18 11.17 -2.38
N VAL A 204 -15.42 10.98 -3.47
CA VAL A 204 -14.50 12.00 -3.97
C VAL A 204 -15.21 12.85 -5.03
N SER A 205 -16.03 13.80 -4.58
CA SER A 205 -16.08 15.20 -5.08
C SER A 205 -17.38 15.89 -4.70
N ALA A 206 -17.36 16.65 -3.60
CA ALA A 206 -17.96 17.98 -3.43
C ALA A 206 -18.02 18.34 -1.93
N ASN A 207 -16.90 18.83 -1.37
CA ASN A 207 -16.96 19.94 -0.42
C ASN A 207 -15.54 20.43 -0.10
N ARG A 208 -15.23 21.66 -0.52
CA ARG A 208 -14.35 22.52 0.26
C ARG A 208 -15.09 22.81 1.57
N GLN A 209 -14.92 21.95 2.56
CA GLN A 209 -15.13 22.35 3.94
C GLN A 209 -13.78 22.76 4.51
N MET A 210 -13.76 23.95 5.10
CA MET A 210 -12.60 24.50 5.79
C MET A 210 -12.03 23.47 6.75
N PRO A 211 -10.70 23.40 6.92
CA PRO A 211 -10.07 22.35 7.69
C PRO A 211 -10.64 22.36 9.10
N VAL A 212 -11.38 21.29 9.44
CA VAL A 212 -11.53 20.88 10.83
C VAL A 212 -10.10 20.66 11.30
N LYS A 213 -9.69 21.44 12.29
CA LYS A 213 -8.39 21.33 12.93
C LYS A 213 -8.33 19.98 13.63
N VAL A 214 -8.03 18.93 12.88
CA VAL A 214 -7.55 17.67 13.44
C VAL A 214 -6.23 18.03 14.07
N VAL A 215 -6.21 18.15 15.40
CA VAL A 215 -4.97 18.18 16.14
C VAL A 215 -4.42 16.75 16.06
N THR A 216 -3.80 16.42 14.93
CA THR A 216 -2.86 15.32 14.86
C THR A 216 -1.70 15.75 15.73
N THR A 217 -1.63 15.23 16.95
CA THR A 217 -0.40 15.27 17.73
C THR A 217 0.63 14.46 16.96
N THR A 218 1.35 15.12 16.05
CA THR A 218 2.52 14.58 15.39
C THR A 218 3.51 14.20 16.49
N ALA A 219 3.79 12.89 16.65
CA ALA A 219 4.78 12.43 17.59
C ALA A 219 6.14 13.09 17.29
N SER A 220 6.81 13.61 18.31
CA SER A 220 8.15 14.21 18.21
C SER A 220 9.26 13.19 18.40
N THR A 221 8.90 11.97 18.83
CA THR A 221 9.82 10.91 19.24
C THR A 221 9.32 9.57 18.72
N ALA A 222 10.23 8.73 18.22
CA ALA A 222 9.99 7.33 17.90
C ALA A 222 11.02 6.45 18.63
N TRP A 223 10.63 5.24 18.97
CA TRP A 223 11.51 4.17 19.44
C TRP A 223 11.58 3.11 18.35
N VAL A 224 12.80 2.71 17.99
CA VAL A 224 13.07 1.60 17.09
C VAL A 224 13.54 0.43 17.95
N ILE A 225 12.87 -0.71 17.83
CA ILE A 225 13.14 -1.94 18.58
C ILE A 225 13.55 -3.00 17.58
N TYR A 226 14.72 -3.59 17.73
CA TYR A 226 15.19 -4.67 16.86
C TYR A 226 16.10 -5.61 17.63
N ASP A 227 16.27 -6.83 17.14
CA ASP A 227 17.20 -7.78 17.72
C ASP A 227 18.48 -7.96 16.90
N SER A 228 19.53 -8.44 17.55
CA SER A 228 20.85 -8.65 16.94
C SER A 228 20.90 -9.79 15.91
N LEU A 229 19.87 -10.64 15.82
CA LEU A 229 19.76 -11.72 14.84
C LEU A 229 18.94 -11.29 13.60
N GLY A 230 18.19 -10.19 13.70
CA GLY A 230 17.36 -9.66 12.62
C GLY A 230 15.99 -10.33 12.48
N GLU A 231 15.53 -11.04 13.51
CA GLU A 231 14.25 -11.76 13.51
C GLU A 231 13.05 -10.81 13.76
N THR A 232 13.30 -9.66 14.38
CA THR A 232 12.31 -8.68 14.81
C THR A 232 12.81 -7.27 14.52
N PHE A 233 11.92 -6.44 13.98
CA PHE A 233 12.16 -5.02 13.73
C PHE A 233 10.83 -4.27 13.82
N GLU A 234 10.70 -3.40 14.82
CA GLU A 234 9.47 -2.69 15.14
C GLU A 234 9.75 -1.22 15.42
N VAL A 235 8.76 -0.36 15.16
CA VAL A 235 8.84 1.08 15.44
C VAL A 235 7.59 1.52 16.20
N ALA A 236 7.79 2.19 17.32
CA ALA A 236 6.74 2.73 18.16
C ALA A 236 6.90 4.24 18.32
N VAL A 237 5.78 4.96 18.52
CA VAL A 237 5.79 6.42 18.73
C VAL A 237 5.10 6.86 20.02
N SER A 238 4.72 5.90 20.85
CA SER A 238 4.29 6.14 22.21
C SER A 238 5.09 5.24 23.14
N HIS A 239 5.24 5.68 24.39
CA HIS A 239 5.93 4.90 25.41
C HIS A 239 5.30 3.51 25.58
N ASP A 240 3.97 3.44 25.63
CA ASP A 240 3.25 2.17 25.82
C ASP A 240 3.43 1.23 24.64
N ALA A 241 3.38 1.74 23.41
CA ALA A 241 3.63 0.94 22.22
C ALA A 241 5.08 0.43 22.18
N ALA A 242 6.06 1.25 22.58
CA ALA A 242 7.46 0.84 22.61
C ALA A 242 7.70 -0.31 23.60
N ILE A 243 7.05 -0.26 24.78
CA ILE A 243 7.13 -1.34 25.78
C ILE A 243 6.50 -2.62 25.25
N LEU A 244 5.37 -2.52 24.53
CA LEU A 244 4.72 -3.67 23.91
C LEU A 244 5.63 -4.31 22.84
N CYS A 245 6.22 -3.51 21.94
CA CYS A 245 7.15 -4.01 20.92
C CYS A 245 8.34 -4.77 21.55
N VAL A 246 8.88 -4.29 22.67
CA VAL A 246 9.93 -5.01 23.42
C VAL A 246 9.43 -6.35 23.95
N GLN A 247 8.22 -6.40 24.52
CA GLN A 247 7.64 -7.65 25.03
C GLN A 247 7.37 -8.66 23.91
N GLU A 248 6.89 -8.19 22.76
CA GLU A 248 6.62 -9.01 21.58
C GLU A 248 7.90 -9.56 20.98
N SER A 249 8.95 -8.73 20.83
CA SER A 249 10.26 -9.19 20.36
C SER A 249 10.81 -10.32 21.22
N ILE A 250 10.76 -10.18 22.56
CA ILE A 250 11.14 -11.25 23.50
C ILE A 250 10.27 -12.51 23.32
N THR A 251 8.97 -12.33 23.07
CA THR A 251 8.03 -13.45 22.89
C THR A 251 8.29 -14.21 21.59
N VAL A 252 8.60 -13.51 20.50
CA VAL A 252 8.99 -14.09 19.22
C VAL A 252 10.30 -14.86 19.36
N LEU A 253 11.31 -14.24 19.95
CA LEU A 253 12.64 -14.85 20.15
C LEU A 253 12.57 -16.10 21.03
N ARG A 254 11.64 -16.16 22.00
CA ARG A 254 11.36 -17.36 22.81
C ARG A 254 10.77 -18.52 22.00
N LYS A 255 10.03 -18.24 20.94
CA LYS A 255 9.40 -19.25 20.07
C LYS A 255 10.33 -19.79 18.97
N THR A 256 11.51 -19.20 18.81
CA THR A 256 12.55 -19.71 17.89
C THR A 256 13.08 -21.07 18.35
N GLY A 257 13.76 -21.79 17.46
CA GLY A 257 14.38 -23.09 17.79
C GLY A 257 15.38 -23.01 18.95
N GLN A 258 16.04 -21.86 19.12
CA GLN A 258 17.00 -21.59 20.19
C GLN A 258 16.35 -21.19 21.53
N CYS A 259 15.04 -20.90 21.52
CA CYS A 259 14.24 -20.60 22.71
C CYS A 259 14.83 -19.50 23.61
N TYR A 260 15.24 -18.39 23.01
CA TYR A 260 15.88 -17.28 23.72
C TYR A 260 15.01 -16.76 24.89
N SER A 261 15.63 -16.60 26.05
CA SER A 261 14.96 -16.14 27.26
C SER A 261 15.85 -15.25 28.12
N ARG A 262 15.23 -14.35 28.89
CA ARG A 262 15.94 -13.50 29.84
C ARG A 262 16.34 -14.33 31.06
N LYS A 263 17.48 -14.00 31.67
CA LYS A 263 17.90 -14.58 32.95
C LYS A 263 16.99 -14.15 34.10
N ASP A 264 16.63 -12.86 34.13
CA ASP A 264 15.69 -12.24 35.06
C ASP A 264 14.98 -11.05 34.37
N ASN A 265 14.27 -10.22 35.14
CA ASN A 265 13.56 -9.06 34.60
C ASN A 265 14.32 -7.73 34.79
N ALA A 266 15.57 -7.73 35.28
CA ALA A 266 16.27 -6.49 35.63
C ALA A 266 16.50 -5.59 34.41
N GLU A 267 17.08 -6.12 33.33
CA GLU A 267 17.33 -5.37 32.09
C GLU A 267 16.03 -4.93 31.42
N TYR A 268 15.01 -5.80 31.41
CA TYR A 268 13.69 -5.44 30.90
C TYR A 268 13.06 -4.28 31.68
N ASN A 269 13.16 -4.30 33.01
CA ASN A 269 12.64 -3.22 33.85
C ASN A 269 13.45 -1.92 33.66
N ALA A 270 14.76 -2.01 33.43
CA ALA A 270 15.60 -0.86 33.12
C ALA A 270 15.20 -0.23 31.78
N VAL A 271 15.03 -1.02 30.72
CA VAL A 271 14.52 -0.56 29.41
C VAL A 271 13.14 0.05 29.54
N LYS A 272 12.22 -0.63 30.24
CA LYS A 272 10.87 -0.12 30.48
C LYS A 272 10.90 1.24 31.17
N THR A 273 11.70 1.37 32.23
CA THR A 273 11.84 2.64 32.97
C THR A 273 12.43 3.71 32.06
N ALA A 274 13.49 3.40 31.32
CA ALA A 274 14.14 4.34 30.40
C ALA A 274 13.20 4.83 29.29
N ILE A 275 12.34 3.95 28.75
CA ILE A 275 11.27 4.34 27.83
C ILE A 275 10.31 5.28 28.55
N GLN A 276 9.75 4.90 29.70
CA GLN A 276 8.75 5.70 30.42
C GLN A 276 9.26 7.07 30.88
N THR A 277 10.55 7.20 31.15
CA THR A 277 11.21 8.46 31.55
C THR A 277 11.80 9.22 30.35
N ASP A 278 11.56 8.76 29.13
CA ASP A 278 12.04 9.34 27.88
C ASP A 278 13.57 9.55 27.83
N CYS A 279 14.34 8.58 28.33
CA CYS A 279 15.80 8.63 28.34
C CYS A 279 16.39 8.56 26.92
N ASP A 280 17.46 9.32 26.65
CA ASP A 280 18.10 9.36 25.34
C ASP A 280 19.03 8.16 25.09
N GLU A 281 19.69 7.67 26.14
CA GLU A 281 20.46 6.43 26.12
C GLU A 281 19.62 5.31 26.71
N LEU A 282 19.28 4.32 25.88
CA LEU A 282 18.50 3.16 26.29
C LEU A 282 19.42 1.93 26.39
N PRO A 283 19.31 1.16 27.49
CA PRO A 283 20.01 -0.11 27.59
C PRO A 283 19.44 -1.14 26.61
N SER A 284 20.21 -2.18 26.29
CA SER A 284 19.72 -3.37 25.58
C SER A 284 19.31 -4.47 26.57
N ILE A 285 18.59 -5.48 26.10
CA ILE A 285 18.21 -6.68 26.86
C ILE A 285 18.93 -7.87 26.27
N THR A 286 19.71 -8.58 27.09
CA THR A 286 20.40 -9.81 26.69
C THR A 286 19.48 -11.01 26.92
N LEU A 287 19.28 -11.80 25.86
CA LEU A 287 18.58 -13.08 25.90
C LEU A 287 19.56 -14.23 25.67
N TYR A 288 19.30 -15.35 26.34
CA TYR A 288 20.14 -16.55 26.33
C TYR A 288 19.39 -17.71 25.67
N GLY A 289 20.03 -18.33 24.68
CA GLY A 289 19.54 -19.52 23.97
C GLY A 289 20.04 -20.82 24.58
N LYS A 290 19.57 -21.95 24.05
CA LYS A 290 19.93 -23.30 24.52
C LYS A 290 21.41 -23.65 24.35
N ASP A 291 22.06 -23.11 23.31
CA ASP A 291 23.43 -23.47 22.93
C ASP A 291 24.47 -22.46 23.43
N ASN A 292 24.21 -21.80 24.58
CA ASN A 292 24.99 -20.66 25.09
C ASN A 292 25.12 -19.48 24.11
N THR A 293 24.25 -19.42 23.10
CA THR A 293 24.12 -18.26 22.22
C THR A 293 23.42 -17.12 22.93
N THR A 294 23.75 -15.90 22.54
CA THR A 294 23.11 -14.68 23.06
C THR A 294 22.47 -13.90 21.92
N CYS A 295 21.40 -13.20 22.25
CA CYS A 295 20.69 -12.30 21.35
C CYS A 295 20.37 -11.02 22.13
N GLU A 296 20.67 -9.87 21.56
CA GLU A 296 20.33 -8.58 22.18
C GLU A 296 19.05 -8.02 21.56
N VAL A 297 18.10 -7.63 22.40
CA VAL A 297 16.99 -6.76 22.00
C VAL A 297 17.42 -5.32 22.26
N ILE A 298 17.52 -4.53 21.20
CA ILE A 298 18.08 -3.18 21.19
C ILE A 298 16.93 -2.19 20.99
N VAL A 299 16.91 -1.13 21.82
CA VAL A 299 15.94 -0.04 21.73
C VAL A 299 16.67 1.26 21.45
N VAL A 300 16.26 1.99 20.41
CA VAL A 300 16.86 3.26 20.02
C VAL A 300 15.79 4.34 19.95
N LYS A 301 15.96 5.41 20.72
CA LYS A 301 15.12 6.62 20.61
C LYS A 301 15.59 7.50 19.46
N ARG A 302 14.65 8.02 18.67
CA ARG A 302 14.87 8.92 17.54
C ARG A 302 13.92 10.10 17.62
N THR A 303 14.48 11.30 17.59
CA THR A 303 13.69 12.53 17.44
C THR A 303 13.17 12.63 16.00
N ILE A 304 11.87 12.77 15.85
CA ILE A 304 11.21 13.04 14.58
C ILE A 304 11.36 14.55 14.33
N ARG A 305 12.30 14.93 13.46
CA ARG A 305 12.52 16.36 13.13
C ARG A 305 11.28 16.93 12.45
N LYS A 306 10.70 17.98 13.04
CA LYS A 306 9.74 18.85 12.35
C LYS A 306 10.51 19.83 11.47
N SER A 307 10.10 19.96 10.21
CA SER A 307 10.58 21.02 9.32
C SER A 307 10.24 22.41 9.91
N PRO A 308 11.10 23.43 9.73
CA PRO A 308 10.83 24.77 10.22
C PRO A 308 9.56 25.31 9.56
N GLN A 309 8.56 25.69 10.37
CA GLN A 309 7.39 26.43 9.91
C GLN A 309 7.84 27.83 9.48
N GLU A 310 7.49 28.22 8.26
CA GLU A 310 7.70 29.57 7.75
C GLU A 310 7.04 30.59 8.68
N THR A 311 7.86 31.49 9.21
CA THR A 311 7.46 32.74 9.85
C THR A 311 6.46 33.47 8.95
N GLN A 312 5.25 33.71 9.47
CA GLN A 312 4.26 34.60 8.87
C GLN A 312 4.89 35.98 8.63
N PHE A 313 5.07 36.35 7.37
CA PHE A 313 5.24 37.76 7.01
C PHE A 313 3.88 38.46 7.10
N PRO A 314 3.78 39.63 7.76
CA PRO A 314 2.54 40.37 7.81
C PRO A 314 2.20 40.88 6.41
N SER A 315 0.94 40.70 6.04
CA SER A 315 0.31 41.29 4.87
C SER A 315 0.49 42.83 4.87
N GLY A 316 1.42 43.30 4.05
CA GLY A 316 1.61 44.72 3.74
C GLY A 316 0.66 45.15 2.62
N GLN A 317 -0.08 46.21 2.89
CA GLN A 317 -1.19 46.75 2.13
C GLN A 317 -0.83 47.20 0.71
N ALA A 318 -1.81 47.08 -0.18
CA ALA A 318 -1.87 47.82 -1.42
C ALA A 318 -2.00 49.33 -1.13
N SER A 319 -1.18 50.12 -1.84
CA SER A 319 -1.46 51.50 -2.25
C SER A 319 -0.74 51.72 -3.57
#